data_AF-A0A1C5GWB4-F1
#
_entry.id   AF-A0A1C5GWB4-F1
#
_cell.length_a   1.000
_cell.length_b   1.000
_cell.length_c   1.000
_cell.angle_alpha   90.00
_cell.angle_beta   90.00
_cell.angle_gamma   90.00
#
_symmetry.space_group_name_H-M   'P 1'
#
loop_
_entity.id
_entity.type
_entity.pdbx_description
1 polymer ?
#
loop_
_entity_poly.entity_id
_entity_poly.type
_entity_poly.pdbx_seq_one_letter_code
_entity_poly.pdbx_strand_id
1 'polypeptide(L)'
;MITVRRAGSADAAEIVRLRGVMLASMGGTPPTPGPWQASARQVLRDHLDASEATMAVFVVDAPGRPGVLAACATGTVEQRLGGPGNPDGRTGYVFNVVTDAGYRRRGFSRACLSALLDWYRDRGVRKIDLRASTEGEPLYRSLGFADVSGPTLRLSLPEA
;
A
#
# COMPACT_ATOMS: atom_id res chain seq x y z
N MET A 1 -21.29 8.52 -2.68
CA MET A 1 -20.66 7.46 -1.87
C MET A 1 -19.38 7.03 -2.57
N ILE A 2 -18.29 6.76 -1.82
CA ILE A 2 -17.02 6.28 -2.41
C ILE A 2 -17.10 4.75 -2.46
N THR A 3 -16.99 4.17 -3.65
CA THR A 3 -16.96 2.71 -3.82
C THR A 3 -15.52 2.23 -3.81
N VAL A 4 -15.16 1.42 -2.82
CA VAL A 4 -13.86 0.76 -2.69
C VAL A 4 -14.04 -0.71 -3.03
N ARG A 5 -13.10 -1.28 -3.79
CA ARG A 5 -13.06 -2.72 -4.08
C ARG A 5 -11.66 -3.29 -3.83
N ARG A 6 -11.62 -4.59 -3.57
CA ARG A 6 -10.36 -5.34 -3.62
C ARG A 6 -9.89 -5.43 -5.06
N ALA A 7 -8.62 -5.17 -5.31
CA ALA A 7 -8.01 -5.32 -6.62
C ALA A 7 -7.70 -6.78 -6.92
N GLY A 8 -7.80 -7.17 -8.19
CA GLY A 8 -7.35 -8.45 -8.72
C GLY A 8 -6.10 -8.30 -9.58
N SER A 9 -5.55 -9.41 -10.08
CA SER A 9 -4.35 -9.40 -10.94
C SER A 9 -4.48 -8.51 -12.19
N ALA A 10 -5.70 -8.33 -12.72
CA ALA A 10 -5.98 -7.46 -13.87
C ALA A 10 -5.67 -5.97 -13.58
N ASP A 11 -5.72 -5.54 -12.32
CA ASP A 11 -5.43 -4.15 -11.92
C ASP A 11 -3.91 -3.85 -11.83
N ALA A 12 -3.05 -4.87 -11.97
CA ALA A 12 -1.61 -4.76 -11.69
C ALA A 12 -0.92 -3.64 -12.48
N ALA A 13 -1.30 -3.42 -13.74
CA ALA A 13 -0.71 -2.37 -14.56
C ALA A 13 -1.02 -0.96 -14.02
N GLU A 14 -2.28 -0.72 -13.62
CA GLU A 14 -2.71 0.57 -13.07
C GLU A 14 -2.18 0.81 -11.65
N ILE A 15 -2.08 -0.23 -10.83
CA ILE A 15 -1.45 -0.13 -9.50
C ILE A 15 0.02 0.30 -9.64
N VAL A 16 0.74 -0.24 -10.63
CA VAL A 16 2.12 0.16 -10.93
C VAL A 16 2.21 1.58 -11.49
N ARG A 17 1.24 2.02 -12.31
CA ARG A 17 1.16 3.42 -12.73
C ARG A 17 1.00 4.36 -11.54
N LEU A 18 0.05 4.05 -10.64
CA LEU A 18 -0.17 4.80 -9.40
C LEU A 18 1.06 4.80 -8.48
N ARG A 19 1.80 3.69 -8.42
CA ARG A 19 3.08 3.62 -7.71
C ARG A 19 4.10 4.62 -8.27
N GLY A 20 4.14 4.79 -9.58
CA GLY A 20 4.96 5.83 -10.23
C GLY A 20 4.58 7.24 -9.74
N VAL A 21 3.29 7.54 -9.60
CA VAL A 21 2.80 8.82 -9.06
C VAL A 21 3.24 9.02 -7.61
N MET A 22 3.16 7.98 -6.78
CA MET A 22 3.63 8.03 -5.39
C MET A 22 5.14 8.33 -5.32
N LEU A 23 5.94 7.59 -6.09
CA LEU A 23 7.40 7.75 -6.11
C LEU A 23 7.80 9.14 -6.62
N ALA A 24 7.11 9.67 -7.62
CA ALA A 24 7.31 11.04 -8.10
C ALA A 24 7.06 12.08 -7.01
N SER A 25 6.01 11.88 -6.22
CA SER A 25 5.67 12.78 -5.10
C SER A 25 6.68 12.74 -3.95
N MET A 26 7.43 11.65 -3.81
CA MET A 26 8.47 11.51 -2.77
C MET A 26 9.84 12.00 -3.25
N GLY A 27 10.18 11.76 -4.52
CA GLY A 27 11.47 12.12 -5.11
C GLY A 27 11.51 13.45 -5.85
N GLY A 28 10.36 14.11 -6.05
CA GLY A 28 10.23 15.35 -6.83
C GLY A 28 10.20 15.13 -8.35
N THR A 29 10.63 13.98 -8.86
CA THR A 29 10.59 13.61 -10.28
C THR A 29 10.07 12.19 -10.47
N PRO A 30 9.38 11.90 -11.60
CA PRO A 30 8.95 10.55 -11.90
C PRO A 30 10.13 9.58 -11.96
N PRO A 31 9.99 8.36 -11.42
CA PRO A 31 11.03 7.34 -11.54
C PRO A 31 11.24 6.99 -13.02
N THR A 32 12.51 6.82 -13.41
CA THR A 32 12.86 6.41 -14.77
C THR A 32 12.17 5.07 -15.11
N PRO A 33 11.59 4.94 -16.32
CA PRO A 33 11.15 3.65 -16.84
C PRO A 33 12.25 2.59 -16.78
N GLY A 34 11.94 1.38 -16.35
CA GLY A 34 12.94 0.32 -16.21
C GLY A 34 12.36 -1.06 -15.86
N PRO A 35 13.20 -2.01 -15.41
CA PRO A 35 12.77 -3.37 -15.09
C PRO A 35 11.81 -3.43 -13.88
N TRP A 36 11.83 -2.42 -13.01
CA TRP A 36 11.01 -2.41 -11.80
C TRP A 36 9.51 -2.42 -12.09
N GLN A 37 9.03 -1.80 -13.18
CA GLN A 37 7.61 -1.84 -13.53
C GLN A 37 7.16 -3.25 -13.87
N ALA A 38 7.93 -3.96 -14.70
CA ALA A 38 7.60 -5.32 -15.11
C ALA A 38 7.63 -6.28 -13.91
N SER A 39 8.67 -6.17 -13.08
CA SER A 39 8.81 -6.94 -11.83
C SER A 39 7.67 -6.67 -10.85
N ALA A 40 7.33 -5.40 -10.60
CA ALA A 40 6.22 -5.04 -9.71
C ALA A 40 4.86 -5.56 -10.21
N ARG A 41 4.62 -5.53 -11.53
CA ARG A 41 3.40 -6.11 -12.13
C ARG A 41 3.34 -7.62 -11.91
N GLN A 42 4.47 -8.32 -12.05
CA GLN A 42 4.52 -9.76 -11.83
C GLN A 42 4.20 -10.10 -10.37
N VAL A 43 4.84 -9.42 -9.41
CA VAL A 43 4.57 -9.62 -7.98
C VAL A 43 3.08 -9.41 -7.66
N LEU A 44 2.46 -8.36 -8.19
CA LEU A 44 1.02 -8.12 -7.99
C LEU A 44 0.16 -9.25 -8.56
N ARG A 45 0.47 -9.74 -9.78
CA ARG A 45 -0.27 -10.86 -10.37
C ARG A 45 -0.15 -12.13 -9.53
N ASP A 46 1.03 -12.41 -9.01
CA ASP A 46 1.30 -13.63 -8.24
C ASP A 46 0.56 -13.65 -6.89
N HIS A 47 0.34 -12.48 -6.28
CA HIS A 47 -0.21 -12.40 -4.91
C HIS A 47 -1.69 -12.01 -4.84
N LEU A 48 -2.21 -11.21 -5.78
CA LEU A 48 -3.56 -10.65 -5.64
C LEU A 48 -4.68 -11.70 -5.78
N ASP A 49 -4.44 -12.74 -6.57
CA ASP A 49 -5.41 -13.81 -6.81
C ASP A 49 -5.10 -15.09 -6.01
N ALA A 50 -4.11 -15.05 -5.11
CA ALA A 50 -3.77 -16.18 -4.25
C ALA A 50 -4.87 -16.47 -3.22
N SER A 51 -5.13 -17.76 -2.95
CA SER A 51 -6.11 -18.21 -1.95
C SER A 51 -5.74 -17.74 -0.55
N GLU A 52 -4.47 -17.90 -0.16
CA GLU A 52 -3.89 -17.42 1.09
C GLU A 52 -3.10 -16.12 0.85
N ALA A 53 -3.82 -15.05 0.51
CA ALA A 53 -3.19 -13.79 0.16
C ALA A 53 -2.47 -13.15 1.36
N THR A 54 -1.14 -13.09 1.29
CA THR A 54 -0.29 -12.28 2.17
C THR A 54 -0.19 -10.82 1.71
N MET A 55 -0.78 -10.48 0.57
CA MET A 55 -0.86 -9.12 0.04
C MET A 55 -2.30 -8.77 -0.31
N ALA A 56 -2.69 -7.52 -0.06
CA ALA A 56 -3.95 -6.97 -0.55
C ALA A 56 -3.76 -5.55 -1.08
N VAL A 57 -4.54 -5.22 -2.10
CA VAL A 57 -4.64 -3.86 -2.62
C VAL A 57 -6.11 -3.49 -2.68
N PHE A 58 -6.46 -2.35 -2.10
CA PHE A 58 -7.79 -1.76 -2.21
C PHE A 58 -7.74 -0.53 -3.10
N VAL A 59 -8.70 -0.43 -4.01
CA VAL A 59 -8.71 0.58 -5.08
C VAL A 59 -10.04 1.30 -5.16
N VAL A 60 -9.97 2.52 -5.70
CA VAL A 60 -11.13 3.29 -6.18
C VAL A 60 -10.94 3.51 -7.67
N ASP A 61 -11.91 3.08 -8.47
CA ASP A 61 -11.93 3.34 -9.91
C ASP A 61 -12.14 4.83 -10.20
N ALA A 62 -11.54 5.30 -11.28
CA ALA A 62 -11.72 6.66 -11.77
C ALA A 62 -13.14 6.84 -12.33
N PRO A 63 -13.93 7.80 -11.82
CA PRO A 63 -15.28 8.03 -12.31
C PRO A 63 -15.29 8.34 -13.81
N GLY A 64 -16.12 7.61 -14.56
CA GLY A 64 -16.27 7.79 -16.01
C GLY A 64 -15.09 7.27 -16.86
N ARG A 65 -14.13 6.57 -16.27
CA ARG A 65 -12.96 6.02 -16.98
C ARG A 65 -12.75 4.54 -16.65
N PRO A 66 -13.44 3.63 -17.37
CA PRO A 66 -13.29 2.19 -17.16
C PRO A 66 -11.82 1.76 -17.23
N GLY A 67 -11.41 0.90 -16.29
CA GLY A 67 -10.04 0.36 -16.24
C GLY A 67 -8.97 1.34 -15.76
N VAL A 68 -9.34 2.55 -15.32
CA VAL A 68 -8.39 3.53 -14.75
C VAL A 68 -8.62 3.61 -13.24
N LEU A 69 -7.54 3.57 -12.46
CA LEU A 69 -7.62 3.69 -11.01
C LEU A 69 -7.35 5.15 -10.56
N ALA A 70 -8.21 5.66 -9.68
CA ALA A 70 -8.04 6.98 -9.07
C ALA A 70 -7.19 6.93 -7.80
N ALA A 71 -7.25 5.84 -7.04
CA ALA A 71 -6.47 5.68 -5.81
C ALA A 71 -6.25 4.22 -5.47
N CYS A 72 -5.20 3.95 -4.69
CA CYS A 72 -4.99 2.65 -4.07
C CYS A 72 -4.34 2.75 -2.68
N ALA A 73 -4.47 1.67 -1.91
CA ALA A 73 -3.66 1.39 -0.73
C ALA A 73 -3.22 -0.09 -0.79
N THR A 74 -1.93 -0.35 -0.65
CA THR A 74 -1.36 -1.70 -0.68
C THR A 74 -0.90 -2.10 0.73
N GLY A 75 -1.09 -3.37 1.07
CA GLY A 75 -0.59 -3.92 2.31
C GLY A 75 -0.09 -5.34 2.16
N THR A 76 0.87 -5.72 2.99
CA THR A 76 1.36 -7.10 3.14
C THR A 76 1.24 -7.55 4.59
N VAL A 77 1.13 -8.86 4.81
CA VAL A 77 1.30 -9.50 6.12
C VAL A 77 2.68 -10.17 6.12
N GLU A 78 3.52 -9.73 7.05
CA GLU A 78 4.82 -10.34 7.32
C GLU A 78 4.75 -11.15 8.62
N GLN A 79 5.52 -12.22 8.72
CA GLN A 79 5.62 -13.02 9.94
C GLN A 79 7.07 -13.13 10.39
N ARG A 80 7.32 -12.79 11.66
CA ARG A 80 8.60 -12.95 12.35
C ARG A 80 8.42 -13.83 13.57
N LEU A 81 9.48 -13.99 14.37
CA LEU A 81 9.36 -14.58 15.69
C LEU A 81 8.42 -13.74 16.57
N GLY A 82 7.57 -14.42 17.32
CA GLY A 82 6.67 -13.81 18.28
C GLY A 82 7.40 -13.16 19.45
N GLY A 83 6.72 -12.22 20.10
CA GLY A 83 7.17 -11.62 21.35
C GLY A 83 5.98 -11.27 22.25
N PRO A 84 6.23 -10.77 23.48
CA PRO A 84 5.16 -10.52 24.46
C PRO A 84 4.02 -9.63 23.95
N GLY A 85 4.32 -8.62 23.13
CA GLY A 85 3.32 -7.71 22.54
C GLY A 85 2.78 -8.15 21.17
N ASN A 86 3.29 -9.24 20.59
CA ASN A 86 2.82 -9.81 19.32
C ASN A 86 3.17 -11.31 19.23
N PRO A 87 2.42 -12.20 19.92
CA PRO A 87 2.84 -13.58 20.13
C PRO A 87 2.93 -14.45 18.86
N ASP A 88 2.12 -14.17 17.84
CA ASP A 88 2.17 -14.91 16.56
C ASP A 88 3.20 -14.33 15.56
N GLY A 89 3.78 -13.18 15.91
CA GLY A 89 4.78 -12.47 15.12
C GLY A 89 4.26 -11.86 13.81
N ARG A 90 2.94 -11.85 13.56
CA ARG A 90 2.36 -11.30 12.34
C ARG A 90 2.22 -9.78 12.43
N THR A 91 2.71 -9.08 11.42
CA THR A 91 2.64 -7.61 11.32
C THR A 91 2.20 -7.21 9.92
N GLY A 92 1.21 -6.33 9.84
CA GLY A 92 0.81 -5.71 8.60
C GLY A 92 1.80 -4.61 8.21
N TYR A 93 2.10 -4.46 6.92
CA TYR A 93 2.91 -3.35 6.44
C TYR A 93 2.17 -2.61 5.33
N VAL A 94 1.85 -1.34 5.56
CA VAL A 94 1.16 -0.50 4.58
C VAL A 94 2.17 0.25 3.73
N PHE A 95 1.98 0.19 2.41
CA PHE A 95 2.76 0.94 1.44
C PHE A 95 1.92 1.30 0.21
N ASN A 96 2.46 2.11 -0.68
CA ASN A 96 1.79 2.46 -1.94
C ASN A 96 0.39 3.07 -1.75
N VAL A 97 0.23 3.93 -0.74
CA VAL A 97 -1.01 4.69 -0.53
C VAL A 97 -0.94 5.95 -1.38
N VAL A 98 -1.80 6.04 -2.39
CA VAL A 98 -1.73 7.13 -3.37
C VAL A 98 -3.10 7.42 -3.95
N THR A 99 -3.37 8.71 -4.16
CA THR A 99 -4.48 9.20 -4.99
C THR A 99 -3.88 9.99 -6.13
N ASP A 100 -4.26 9.64 -7.36
CA ASP A 100 -3.88 10.34 -8.58
C ASP A 100 -4.30 11.82 -8.49
N ALA A 101 -3.47 12.72 -9.05
CA ALA A 101 -3.55 14.16 -8.83
C ALA A 101 -4.95 14.74 -9.12
N GLY A 102 -5.60 14.28 -10.19
CA GLY A 102 -6.94 14.74 -10.60
C GLY A 102 -8.07 14.32 -9.65
N TYR A 103 -7.80 13.44 -8.69
CA TYR A 103 -8.80 12.87 -7.78
C TYR A 103 -8.51 13.14 -6.30
N ARG A 104 -7.48 13.94 -5.98
CA ARG A 104 -7.09 14.27 -4.61
C ARG A 104 -8.16 15.05 -3.87
N ARG A 105 -8.07 15.07 -2.53
CA ARG A 105 -8.98 15.77 -1.61
C ARG A 105 -10.44 15.31 -1.64
N ARG A 106 -10.69 14.11 -2.21
CA ARG A 106 -12.02 13.48 -2.26
C ARG A 106 -12.21 12.31 -1.28
N GLY A 107 -11.24 12.09 -0.39
CA GLY A 107 -11.29 11.02 0.62
C GLY A 107 -10.88 9.63 0.12
N PHE A 108 -10.42 9.48 -1.12
CA PHE A 108 -10.14 8.16 -1.72
C PHE A 108 -9.03 7.37 -0.99
N SER A 109 -7.87 8.00 -0.69
CA SER A 109 -6.84 7.33 0.11
C SER A 109 -7.33 6.88 1.49
N ARG A 110 -8.18 7.68 2.17
CA ARG A 110 -8.78 7.28 3.46
C ARG A 110 -9.66 6.05 3.29
N ALA A 111 -10.50 6.03 2.25
CA ALA A 111 -11.40 4.92 1.98
C ALA A 111 -10.64 3.62 1.68
N CYS A 112 -9.63 3.66 0.78
CA CYS A 112 -8.79 2.49 0.50
C CYS A 112 -8.05 1.99 1.72
N LEU A 113 -7.45 2.90 2.51
CA LEU A 113 -6.70 2.54 3.70
C LEU A 113 -7.61 1.96 4.80
N SER A 114 -8.82 2.49 4.96
CA SER A 114 -9.78 1.96 5.95
C SER A 114 -10.16 0.51 5.60
N ALA A 115 -10.46 0.24 4.33
CA ALA A 115 -10.73 -1.12 3.86
C ALA A 115 -9.53 -2.07 4.03
N LEU A 116 -8.31 -1.57 3.84
CA LEU A 116 -7.09 -2.34 4.11
C LEU A 116 -6.91 -2.65 5.61
N LEU A 117 -7.24 -1.71 6.49
CA LEU A 117 -7.23 -1.94 7.94
C LEU A 117 -8.32 -2.92 8.38
N ASP A 118 -9.49 -2.89 7.76
CA ASP A 118 -10.54 -3.92 7.97
C ASP A 118 -10.00 -5.31 7.57
N TRP A 119 -9.35 -5.41 6.40
CA TRP A 119 -8.76 -6.65 5.91
C TRP A 119 -7.70 -7.25 6.85
N TYR A 120 -6.86 -6.41 7.47
CA TYR A 120 -5.93 -6.85 8.51
C TYR A 120 -6.66 -7.35 9.76
N ARG A 121 -7.69 -6.61 10.22
CA ARG A 121 -8.49 -6.97 11.40
C ARG A 121 -9.17 -8.32 11.24
N ASP A 122 -9.74 -8.59 10.07
CA ASP A 122 -10.40 -9.87 9.75
C ASP A 122 -9.42 -11.06 9.78
N ARG A 123 -8.13 -10.81 9.60
CA ARG A 123 -7.04 -11.81 9.66
C ARG A 123 -6.38 -11.93 11.03
N GLY A 124 -6.86 -11.15 12.01
CA GLY A 124 -6.26 -11.07 13.34
C GLY A 124 -4.91 -10.35 13.38
N VAL A 125 -4.53 -9.63 12.32
CA VAL A 125 -3.30 -8.82 12.31
C VAL A 125 -3.58 -7.52 13.04
N ARG A 126 -2.99 -7.37 14.24
CA ARG A 126 -3.25 -6.23 15.14
C ARG A 126 -2.15 -5.18 15.15
N LYS A 127 -0.94 -5.53 14.71
CA LYS A 127 0.17 -4.61 14.56
C LYS A 127 0.33 -4.25 13.09
N ILE A 128 0.33 -2.95 12.76
CA ILE A 128 0.50 -2.46 11.40
C ILE A 128 1.54 -1.34 11.40
N ASP A 129 2.58 -1.50 10.57
CA ASP A 129 3.64 -0.52 10.39
C ASP A 129 3.55 0.13 9.00
N LEU A 130 4.11 1.33 8.86
CA LEU A 130 4.25 2.02 7.58
C LEU A 130 5.40 3.02 7.61
N ARG A 131 5.79 3.54 6.45
CA ARG A 131 6.60 4.76 6.35
C ARG A 131 5.80 5.87 5.69
N ALA A 132 5.59 6.95 6.43
CA ALA A 132 4.82 8.10 5.97
C ALA A 132 5.66 9.02 5.09
N SER A 133 5.04 9.60 4.06
CA SER A 133 5.51 10.85 3.45
C SER A 133 4.97 12.03 4.25
N THR A 134 5.61 13.20 4.15
CA THR A 134 5.14 14.45 4.79
C THR A 134 3.67 14.75 4.44
N GLU A 135 3.27 14.56 3.18
CA GLU A 135 1.88 14.78 2.75
C GLU A 135 0.90 13.73 3.29
N GLY A 136 1.34 12.48 3.47
CA GLY A 136 0.50 11.37 3.91
C GLY A 136 0.33 11.28 5.42
N GLU A 137 1.29 11.80 6.19
CA GLU A 137 1.32 11.68 7.65
C GLU A 137 0.01 12.09 8.35
N PRO A 138 -0.63 13.24 8.04
CA PRO A 138 -1.85 13.65 8.72
C PRO A 138 -3.00 12.63 8.58
N LEU A 139 -3.08 11.93 7.45
CA LEU A 139 -4.05 10.86 7.25
C LEU A 139 -3.77 9.69 8.20
N TYR A 140 -2.53 9.22 8.28
CA TYR A 140 -2.16 8.09 9.13
C TYR A 140 -2.41 8.41 10.61
N ARG A 141 -2.00 9.60 11.09
CA ARG A 141 -2.26 10.04 12.47
C ARG A 141 -3.76 10.04 12.78
N SER A 142 -4.58 10.53 11.86
CA SER A 142 -6.05 10.53 12.03
C SER A 142 -6.69 9.14 12.08
N LEU A 143 -5.96 8.09 11.71
CA LEU A 143 -6.38 6.69 11.79
C LEU A 143 -5.73 5.96 12.98
N GLY A 144 -5.01 6.67 13.85
CA GLY A 144 -4.40 6.13 15.06
C GLY A 144 -2.98 5.59 14.89
N PHE A 145 -2.33 5.79 13.75
CA PHE A 145 -0.90 5.51 13.65
C PHE A 145 -0.11 6.47 14.55
N ALA A 146 0.88 5.93 15.25
CA ALA A 146 1.76 6.65 16.16
C ALA A 146 3.23 6.34 15.87
N ASP A 147 4.13 7.14 16.42
CA ASP A 147 5.56 6.91 16.27
C ASP A 147 5.97 5.59 16.95
N VAL A 148 6.91 4.89 16.33
CA VAL A 148 7.58 3.74 16.92
C VAL A 148 8.80 4.24 17.67
N SER A 149 9.09 3.68 18.84
CA SER A 149 10.30 4.00 19.60
C SER A 149 11.57 3.51 18.87
N GLY A 150 12.59 4.37 18.77
CA GLY A 150 13.92 4.03 18.27
C GLY A 150 14.14 4.30 16.77
N PRO A 151 15.40 4.30 16.30
CA PRO A 151 15.72 4.62 14.92
C PRO A 151 15.46 3.42 13.99
N THR A 152 15.03 3.71 12.76
CA THR A 152 15.07 2.73 11.65
C THR A 152 16.44 2.79 10.98
N LEU A 153 17.17 1.67 10.97
CA LEU A 153 18.46 1.54 10.28
C LEU A 153 18.30 0.72 8.99
N ARG A 154 19.04 1.09 7.93
CA ARG A 154 19.09 0.35 6.67
C ARG A 154 20.53 0.21 6.20
N LEU A 155 20.94 -1.02 5.93
CA LEU A 155 22.17 -1.35 5.20
C LEU A 155 21.79 -1.77 3.78
N SER A 156 22.42 -1.15 2.78
CA SER A 156 22.34 -1.59 1.39
C SER A 156 23.62 -2.34 1.05
N LEU A 157 23.50 -3.61 0.68
CA LEU A 157 24.62 -4.40 0.18
C LEU A 157 24.80 -4.12 -1.32
N PRO A 158 26.04 -4.03 -1.83
CA PRO A 158 26.28 -3.86 -3.26
C PRO A 158 25.78 -5.07 -4.05
N GLU A 159 25.49 -4.87 -5.34
CA GLU A 159 25.35 -5.99 -6.27
C GLU A 159 26.68 -6.76 -6.32
N ALA A 160 26.59 -8.09 -6.34
CA ALA A 160 27.75 -8.98 -6.36
C ALA A 160 28.51 -8.93 -7.69
#